data_AF-A0A2E9YEE1-F1
#
_entry.id   AF-A0A2E9YEE1-F1
#
_cell.length_a   1.000
_cell.length_b   1.000
_cell.length_c   1.000
_cell.angle_alpha   90.00
_cell.angle_beta   90.00
_cell.angle_gamma   90.00
#
_symmetry.space_group_name_H-M   'P 1'
#
loop_
_entity.id
_entity.type
_entity.pdbx_description
1 polymer ?
#
loop_
_entity_poly.entity_id
_entity_poly.type
_entity_poly.pdbx_seq_one_letter_code
_entity_poly.pdbx_strand_id
1 'polypeptide(L)'
;MKYATPFLTFAENALNPKMRGVIERFLVSCALVLFLMHLALYAGNEIFSWSLPESLFSHPLATLYTPFSVILIAEVYLLIYYLPTSFARSLGKQIEIVALIEIRSVFKTLENTSTWPWEAAFFPHMLSAVTLGGMLVLFYYLLPRRVARLEESQLKKFVRFKMGMAGILTLFFIGLSVYSIGNWLWEWITYPEALHSDLNSVFYNEFFTALILVDVLLLVVSFKYLDDFGFVLRNSGFVVATILLRRALGTDPWYAFSYEMTAVLLAVIMLLLQRGLSSRNDEEDD
;
A
#
# COMPACT_ATOMS: atom_id res chain seq x y z
N MET A 1 28.39 25.55 2.36
CA MET A 1 26.94 25.84 2.28
C MET A 1 26.44 25.44 0.90
N LYS A 2 25.71 24.32 0.76
CA LYS A 2 25.02 23.99 -0.50
C LYS A 2 23.55 24.31 -0.30
N TYR A 3 23.04 25.27 -1.05
CA TYR A 3 21.61 25.60 -1.12
C TYR A 3 20.85 24.32 -1.51
N ALA A 4 20.05 23.78 -0.60
CA ALA A 4 19.03 22.81 -0.96
C ALA A 4 18.03 23.52 -1.89
N THR A 5 17.74 22.94 -3.05
CA THR A 5 16.71 23.47 -3.94
C THR A 5 15.37 23.44 -3.19
N PRO A 6 14.46 24.43 -3.40
CA PRO A 6 13.17 24.49 -2.70
C PRO A 6 12.35 23.20 -2.83
N PHE A 7 12.57 22.45 -3.91
CA PHE A 7 12.01 21.12 -4.18
C PHE A 7 12.47 20.03 -3.19
N LEU A 8 13.75 20.02 -2.82
CA LEU A 8 14.28 19.09 -1.81
C LEU A 8 13.69 19.41 -0.43
N THR A 9 13.48 20.69 -0.13
CA THR A 9 12.90 21.14 1.13
C THR A 9 11.43 20.75 1.27
N PHE A 10 10.64 20.79 0.19
CA PHE A 10 9.25 20.33 0.18
C PHE A 10 9.16 18.81 0.40
N ALA A 11 9.99 18.03 -0.31
CA ALA A 11 10.08 16.58 -0.15
C ALA A 11 10.49 16.18 1.28
N GLU A 12 11.50 16.85 1.85
CA GLU A 12 11.93 16.65 3.23
C GLU A 12 10.83 17.02 4.24
N ASN A 13 10.01 18.04 3.96
CA ASN A 13 8.89 18.41 4.82
C ASN A 13 7.70 17.45 4.72
N ALA A 14 7.37 16.96 3.52
CA ALA A 14 6.31 15.97 3.32
C ALA A 14 6.67 14.62 3.96
N LEU A 15 7.95 14.23 3.91
CA LEU A 15 8.49 13.02 4.53
C LEU A 15 8.94 13.25 5.99
N ASN A 16 8.62 14.40 6.59
CA ASN A 16 8.99 14.70 7.97
C ASN A 16 8.12 13.86 8.94
N PRO A 17 8.71 13.18 9.95
CA PRO A 17 7.95 12.44 10.96
C PRO A 17 6.89 13.30 11.68
N LYS A 18 7.11 14.61 11.81
CA LYS A 18 6.11 15.54 12.37
C LYS A 18 4.90 15.71 11.44
N MET A 19 5.13 15.90 10.15
CA MET A 19 4.07 16.07 9.14
C MET A 19 3.25 14.78 9.00
N ARG A 20 3.91 13.63 9.00
CA ARG A 20 3.24 12.32 9.03
C ARG A 20 2.24 12.21 10.18
N GLY A 21 2.65 12.56 11.40
CA GLY A 21 1.76 12.49 12.57
C GLY A 21 0.61 13.51 12.56
N VAL A 22 0.71 14.57 11.76
CA VAL A 22 -0.39 15.51 11.51
C VAL A 22 -1.37 14.92 10.48
N ILE A 23 -0.85 14.37 9.37
CA ILE A 23 -1.65 13.73 8.32
C ILE A 23 -2.41 12.52 8.88
N GLU A 24 -1.75 11.64 9.63
CA GLU A 24 -2.40 10.47 10.27
C GLU A 24 -3.56 10.91 11.18
N ARG A 25 -3.34 11.93 12.03
CA ARG A 25 -4.41 12.46 12.90
C ARG A 25 -5.55 13.09 12.10
N PHE A 26 -5.24 13.82 11.03
CA PHE A 26 -6.25 14.41 10.16
C PHE A 26 -7.08 13.32 9.47
N LEU A 27 -6.44 12.30 8.89
CA LEU A 27 -7.12 11.20 8.20
C LEU A 27 -7.99 10.37 9.15
N VAL A 28 -7.50 10.07 10.36
CA VAL A 28 -8.31 9.37 11.38
C VAL A 28 -9.51 10.21 11.81
N SER A 29 -9.30 11.51 12.04
CA SER A 29 -10.41 12.41 12.40
C SER A 29 -11.43 12.52 11.27
N CYS A 30 -10.96 12.63 10.03
CA CYS A 30 -11.80 12.65 8.83
C CYS A 30 -12.61 11.35 8.69
N ALA A 31 -11.97 10.19 8.83
CA ALA A 31 -12.62 8.88 8.77
C ALA A 31 -13.73 8.76 9.82
N LEU A 32 -13.47 9.21 11.05
CA LEU A 32 -14.44 9.15 12.14
C LEU A 32 -15.61 10.10 11.91
N VAL A 33 -15.36 11.33 11.49
CA VAL A 33 -16.41 12.31 11.19
C VAL A 33 -17.29 11.81 10.03
N LEU A 34 -16.70 11.33 8.95
CA LEU A 34 -17.44 10.81 7.80
C LEU A 34 -18.22 9.54 8.15
N PHE A 35 -17.67 8.67 9.00
CA PHE A 35 -18.39 7.50 9.50
C PHE A 35 -19.63 7.89 10.30
N LEU A 36 -19.49 8.81 11.26
CA LEU A 36 -20.64 9.29 12.06
C LEU A 36 -21.68 9.99 11.18
N MET A 37 -21.24 10.76 10.19
CA MET A 37 -22.14 11.39 9.22
C MET A 37 -22.89 10.35 8.38
N HIS A 38 -22.19 9.33 7.87
CA HIS A 38 -22.81 8.25 7.09
C HIS A 38 -23.81 7.45 7.95
N LEU A 39 -23.46 7.14 9.19
CA LEU A 39 -24.35 6.46 10.14
C LEU A 39 -25.60 7.29 10.45
N ALA A 40 -25.45 8.61 10.63
CA ALA A 40 -26.58 9.51 10.84
C ALA A 40 -27.50 9.59 9.62
N LEU A 41 -26.93 9.61 8.41
CA LEU A 41 -27.69 9.58 7.15
C LEU A 41 -28.43 8.25 6.97
N TYR A 42 -27.78 7.12 7.30
CA TYR A 42 -28.43 5.80 7.29
C TYR A 42 -29.61 5.74 8.25
N ALA A 43 -29.42 6.17 9.52
CA ALA A 43 -30.51 6.22 10.49
C ALA A 43 -31.64 7.17 10.06
N GLY A 44 -31.31 8.30 9.43
CA GLY A 44 -32.30 9.22 8.86
C GLY A 44 -33.09 8.61 7.70
N ASN A 45 -32.44 7.84 6.83
CA ASN A 45 -33.08 7.16 5.70
C ASN A 45 -34.09 6.10 6.16
N GLU A 46 -33.79 5.35 7.22
CA GLU A 46 -34.73 4.38 7.80
C GLU A 46 -35.99 5.05 8.39
N ILE A 47 -35.87 6.27 8.92
CA ILE A 47 -36.99 6.99 9.57
C ILE A 47 -37.83 7.78 8.55
N PHE A 48 -37.17 8.42 7.58
CA PHE A 48 -37.81 9.38 6.66
C PHE A 48 -37.91 8.90 5.21
N SER A 49 -37.43 7.68 4.91
CA SER A 49 -37.49 7.03 3.58
C SER A 49 -37.03 7.93 2.43
N TRP A 50 -35.84 8.55 2.59
CA TRP A 50 -35.25 9.54 1.66
C TRP A 50 -34.85 9.01 0.27
N SER A 51 -35.27 7.82 -0.13
CA SER A 51 -34.92 7.19 -1.43
C SER A 51 -33.42 7.30 -1.76
N LEU A 52 -32.55 7.18 -0.74
CA LEU A 52 -31.11 7.20 -0.94
C LEU A 52 -30.63 5.95 -1.69
N PRO A 53 -29.48 6.01 -2.37
CA PRO A 53 -28.96 4.86 -3.14
C PRO A 53 -28.83 3.61 -2.27
N GLU A 54 -29.52 2.53 -2.66
CA GLU A 54 -29.52 1.27 -1.91
C GLU A 54 -28.11 0.67 -1.76
N SER A 55 -27.17 0.96 -2.67
CA SER A 55 -25.81 0.42 -2.62
C SER A 55 -24.98 0.87 -1.40
N LEU A 56 -25.29 2.02 -0.81
CA LEU A 56 -24.56 2.57 0.35
C LEU A 56 -25.38 2.54 1.65
N PHE A 57 -26.70 2.46 1.53
CA PHE A 57 -27.64 2.60 2.64
C PHE A 57 -28.53 1.37 2.85
N SER A 58 -28.23 0.22 2.24
CA SER A 58 -29.03 -1.02 2.38
C SER A 58 -28.94 -1.65 3.77
N HIS A 59 -27.80 -1.54 4.45
CA HIS A 59 -27.56 -2.23 5.71
C HIS A 59 -26.59 -1.46 6.61
N PRO A 60 -26.67 -1.57 7.95
CA PRO A 60 -25.82 -0.80 8.85
C PRO A 60 -24.32 -1.04 8.65
N LEU A 61 -23.90 -2.25 8.23
CA LEU A 61 -22.46 -2.53 8.01
C LEU A 61 -21.93 -1.85 6.74
N ALA A 62 -22.79 -1.48 5.78
CA ALA A 62 -22.41 -0.67 4.62
C ALA A 62 -21.83 0.71 5.03
N THR A 63 -22.23 1.25 6.19
CA THR A 63 -21.67 2.50 6.71
C THR A 63 -20.19 2.39 7.08
N LEU A 64 -19.69 1.17 7.36
CA LEU A 64 -18.26 0.92 7.59
C LEU A 64 -17.43 1.17 6.33
N TYR A 65 -18.04 1.17 5.14
CA TYR A 65 -17.33 1.42 3.89
C TYR A 65 -16.62 2.78 3.87
N THR A 66 -17.25 3.82 4.42
CA THR A 66 -16.71 5.19 4.40
C THR A 66 -15.43 5.39 5.20
N PRO A 67 -15.35 5.04 6.51
CA PRO A 67 -14.09 5.15 7.25
C PRO A 67 -13.02 4.25 6.63
N PHE A 68 -13.41 3.09 6.11
CA PHE A 68 -12.54 2.13 5.46
C PHE A 68 -11.91 2.67 4.16
N SER A 69 -12.65 3.40 3.33
CA SER A 69 -12.11 4.10 2.17
C SER A 69 -11.15 5.22 2.56
N VAL A 70 -11.44 5.98 3.63
CA VAL A 70 -10.54 7.06 4.09
C VAL A 70 -9.22 6.52 4.64
N ILE A 71 -9.26 5.42 5.40
CA ILE A 71 -8.03 4.78 5.91
C ILE A 71 -7.20 4.21 4.74
N LEU A 72 -7.85 3.79 3.66
CA LEU A 72 -7.16 3.28 2.48
C LEU A 72 -6.31 4.36 1.80
N ILE A 73 -6.81 5.58 1.71
CA ILE A 73 -6.03 6.74 1.24
C ILE A 73 -4.80 6.97 2.14
N ALA A 74 -4.95 6.77 3.47
CA ALA A 74 -3.83 6.86 4.40
C ALA A 74 -2.77 5.78 4.16
N GLU A 75 -3.20 4.57 3.80
CA GLU A 75 -2.33 3.45 3.46
C GLU A 75 -1.53 3.71 2.17
N VAL A 76 -2.15 4.27 1.13
CA VAL A 76 -1.45 4.70 -0.10
C VAL A 76 -0.42 5.81 0.20
N TYR A 77 -0.77 6.77 1.05
CA TYR A 77 0.18 7.80 1.51
C TYR A 77 1.38 7.17 2.24
N LEU A 78 1.13 6.24 3.17
CA LEU A 78 2.19 5.55 3.91
C LEU A 78 3.10 4.74 2.99
N LEU A 79 2.53 4.14 1.94
CA LEU A 79 3.26 3.41 0.92
C LEU A 79 4.25 4.33 0.19
N ILE A 80 3.83 5.54 -0.19
CA ILE A 80 4.72 6.56 -0.77
C ILE A 80 5.77 7.02 0.25
N TYR A 81 5.38 7.20 1.51
CA TYR A 81 6.28 7.64 2.59
C TYR A 81 7.41 6.64 2.86
N TYR A 82 7.14 5.34 2.79
CA TYR A 82 8.13 4.29 3.05
C TYR A 82 8.93 3.85 1.82
N LEU A 83 8.50 4.22 0.62
CA LEU A 83 9.22 4.01 -0.64
C LEU A 83 10.72 4.39 -0.61
N PRO A 84 11.16 5.52 -0.01
CA PRO A 84 12.58 5.86 0.10
C PRO A 84 13.37 5.04 1.14
N THR A 85 12.75 4.13 1.88
CA THR A 85 13.46 3.27 2.86
C THR A 85 14.16 2.08 2.18
N SER A 86 14.76 1.16 2.95
CA SER A 86 15.37 -0.04 2.37
C SER A 86 14.31 -0.94 1.72
N PHE A 87 14.67 -1.69 0.69
CA PHE A 87 13.73 -2.57 -0.03
C PHE A 87 13.03 -3.55 0.92
N ALA A 88 13.77 -4.12 1.87
CA ALA A 88 13.21 -5.03 2.88
C ALA A 88 12.18 -4.34 3.80
N ARG A 89 12.47 -3.11 4.25
CA ARG A 89 11.55 -2.36 5.12
C ARG A 89 10.30 -1.92 4.34
N SER A 90 10.49 -1.43 3.11
CA SER A 90 9.38 -1.04 2.24
C SER A 90 8.46 -2.22 1.94
N LEU A 91 9.02 -3.39 1.57
CA LEU A 91 8.24 -4.60 1.31
C LEU A 91 7.53 -5.11 2.57
N GLY A 92 8.22 -5.17 3.72
CA GLY A 92 7.59 -5.59 4.97
C GLY A 92 6.41 -4.70 5.37
N LYS A 93 6.54 -3.39 5.16
CA LYS A 93 5.42 -2.44 5.34
C LYS A 93 4.33 -2.59 4.28
N GLN A 94 4.67 -2.94 3.04
CA GLN A 94 3.67 -3.26 2.02
C GLN A 94 2.82 -4.47 2.44
N ILE A 95 3.46 -5.56 2.88
CA ILE A 95 2.75 -6.77 3.32
C ILE A 95 1.84 -6.46 4.50
N GLU A 96 2.30 -5.66 5.46
CA GLU A 96 1.49 -5.18 6.60
C GLU A 96 0.27 -4.38 6.13
N ILE A 97 0.46 -3.45 5.20
CA ILE A 97 -0.62 -2.62 4.64
C ILE A 97 -1.64 -3.49 3.90
N VAL A 98 -1.19 -4.39 3.01
CA VAL A 98 -2.09 -5.26 2.25
C VAL A 98 -2.85 -6.20 3.18
N ALA A 99 -2.20 -6.77 4.20
CA ALA A 99 -2.90 -7.58 5.20
C ALA A 99 -4.00 -6.80 5.94
N LEU A 100 -3.75 -5.53 6.28
CA LEU A 100 -4.76 -4.67 6.91
C LEU A 100 -5.92 -4.31 5.97
N ILE A 101 -5.64 -4.12 4.67
CA ILE A 101 -6.67 -3.94 3.64
C ILE A 101 -7.53 -5.19 3.51
N GLU A 102 -6.94 -6.37 3.50
CA GLU A 102 -7.66 -7.64 3.39
C GLU A 102 -8.57 -7.89 4.61
N ILE A 103 -8.08 -7.65 5.83
CA ILE A 103 -8.93 -7.72 7.04
C ILE A 103 -10.13 -6.78 6.95
N ARG A 104 -9.93 -5.59 6.38
CA ARG A 104 -11.01 -4.61 6.17
C ARG A 104 -12.02 -5.08 5.12
N SER A 105 -11.55 -5.67 4.02
CA SER A 105 -12.39 -6.24 2.97
C SER A 105 -13.27 -7.38 3.49
N VAL A 106 -12.79 -8.15 4.48
CA VAL A 106 -13.63 -9.13 5.22
C VAL A 106 -14.84 -8.42 5.83
N PHE A 107 -14.63 -7.33 6.57
CA PHE A 107 -15.76 -6.61 7.20
C PHE A 107 -16.77 -6.06 6.19
N LYS A 108 -16.31 -5.57 5.04
CA LYS A 108 -17.17 -5.09 3.95
C LYS A 108 -18.05 -6.21 3.37
N THR A 109 -17.52 -7.42 3.28
CA THR A 109 -18.15 -8.55 2.57
C THR A 109 -18.91 -9.50 3.49
N LEU A 110 -18.95 -9.23 4.80
CA LEU A 110 -19.68 -10.02 5.79
C LEU A 110 -21.19 -10.10 5.52
N GLU A 111 -21.78 -9.07 4.90
CA GLU A 111 -23.21 -9.04 4.58
C GLU A 111 -23.59 -10.13 3.57
N ASN A 112 -22.69 -10.46 2.64
CA ASN A 112 -22.90 -11.43 1.58
C ASN A 112 -22.53 -12.85 2.04
N THR A 113 -23.32 -13.37 2.99
CA THR A 113 -23.12 -14.72 3.54
C THR A 113 -23.73 -15.79 2.62
N SER A 114 -22.98 -16.87 2.39
CA SER A 114 -23.42 -18.09 1.71
C SER A 114 -23.67 -19.23 2.71
N THR A 115 -24.32 -20.31 2.25
CA THR A 115 -24.57 -21.51 3.06
C THR A 115 -23.27 -22.11 3.64
N TRP A 116 -22.19 -22.06 2.86
CA TRP A 116 -20.88 -22.54 3.28
C TRP A 116 -19.88 -21.40 3.44
N PRO A 117 -19.05 -21.38 4.50
CA PRO A 117 -18.10 -20.30 4.74
C PRO A 117 -17.07 -20.09 3.63
N TRP A 118 -16.70 -21.12 2.86
CA TRP A 118 -15.72 -21.03 1.77
C TRP A 118 -16.28 -20.49 0.45
N GLU A 119 -17.61 -20.42 0.32
CA GLU A 119 -18.29 -19.80 -0.82
C GLU A 119 -18.56 -18.31 -0.57
N ALA A 120 -18.34 -17.85 0.66
CA ALA A 120 -18.65 -16.49 1.06
C ALA A 120 -17.65 -15.50 0.47
N ALA A 121 -18.12 -14.31 0.11
CA ALA A 121 -17.28 -13.28 -0.49
C ALA A 121 -16.12 -12.84 0.43
N PHE A 122 -16.26 -13.00 1.74
CA PHE A 122 -15.22 -12.66 2.72
C PHE A 122 -14.10 -13.70 2.82
N PHE A 123 -14.31 -14.93 2.34
CA PHE A 123 -13.39 -16.04 2.58
C PHE A 123 -12.00 -15.86 1.96
N PRO A 124 -11.86 -15.44 0.69
CA PRO A 124 -10.55 -15.19 0.10
C PRO A 124 -9.81 -14.09 0.86
N HIS A 125 -10.52 -13.03 1.26
CA HIS A 125 -9.94 -11.93 2.02
C HIS A 125 -9.43 -12.36 3.40
N MET A 126 -10.18 -13.22 4.09
CA MET A 126 -9.77 -13.79 5.37
C MET A 126 -8.51 -14.65 5.20
N LEU A 127 -8.47 -15.49 4.16
CA LEU A 127 -7.33 -16.37 3.87
C LEU A 127 -6.07 -15.56 3.51
N SER A 128 -6.23 -14.52 2.69
CA SER A 128 -5.22 -13.52 2.37
C SER A 128 -4.63 -12.89 3.62
N ALA A 129 -5.47 -12.31 4.48
CA ALA A 129 -5.03 -11.65 5.72
C ALA A 129 -4.20 -12.57 6.62
N VAL A 130 -4.66 -13.81 6.84
CA VAL A 130 -3.95 -14.78 7.67
C VAL A 130 -2.63 -15.20 7.03
N THR A 131 -2.63 -15.45 5.73
CA THR A 131 -1.44 -15.88 4.99
C THR A 131 -0.38 -14.79 4.95
N LEU A 132 -0.76 -13.55 4.62
CA LEU A 132 0.11 -12.39 4.62
C LEU A 132 0.66 -12.13 6.03
N GLY A 133 -0.18 -12.16 7.06
CA GLY A 133 0.24 -11.97 8.45
C GLY A 133 1.22 -13.04 8.92
N GLY A 134 0.94 -14.32 8.64
CA GLY A 134 1.83 -15.44 8.98
C GLY A 134 3.17 -15.36 8.25
N MET A 135 3.14 -15.08 6.95
CA MET A 135 4.37 -14.91 6.15
C MET A 135 5.15 -13.67 6.55
N LEU A 136 4.51 -12.61 7.02
CA LEU A 136 5.18 -11.42 7.54
C LEU A 136 5.97 -11.73 8.82
N VAL A 137 5.42 -12.53 9.72
CA VAL A 137 6.14 -13.01 10.91
C VAL A 137 7.38 -13.79 10.50
N LEU A 138 7.24 -14.71 9.54
CA LEU A 138 8.36 -15.47 8.99
C LEU A 138 9.40 -14.56 8.31
N PHE A 139 8.95 -13.59 7.52
CA PHE A 139 9.80 -12.62 6.84
C PHE A 139 10.66 -11.82 7.83
N TYR A 140 10.06 -11.28 8.90
CA TYR A 140 10.82 -10.55 9.93
C TYR A 140 11.73 -11.44 10.76
N TYR A 141 11.36 -12.71 10.98
CA TYR A 141 12.21 -13.69 11.64
C TYR A 141 13.46 -14.03 10.79
N LEU A 142 13.28 -14.14 9.47
CA LEU A 142 14.37 -14.41 8.52
C LEU A 142 15.19 -13.16 8.18
N LEU A 143 14.74 -11.96 8.52
CA LEU A 143 15.50 -10.74 8.23
C LEU A 143 16.70 -10.60 9.19
N PRO A 144 17.95 -10.59 8.71
CA PRO A 144 19.12 -10.52 9.60
C PRO A 144 19.20 -9.18 10.36
N ARG A 145 19.19 -9.23 11.69
CA ARG A 145 19.25 -8.03 12.57
C ARG A 145 20.50 -7.15 12.36
N ARG A 146 21.64 -7.72 11.92
CA ARG A 146 22.89 -6.96 11.68
C ARG A 146 23.00 -6.34 10.27
N VAL A 147 22.38 -6.95 9.26
CA VAL A 147 22.47 -6.46 7.87
C VAL A 147 21.58 -5.22 7.64
N ALA A 148 20.51 -5.07 8.43
CA ALA A 148 19.71 -3.85 8.46
C ALA A 148 20.51 -2.58 8.89
N ARG A 149 21.65 -2.75 9.57
CA ARG A 149 22.53 -1.65 10.02
C ARG A 149 23.71 -1.39 9.06
N LEU A 150 24.21 -2.41 8.37
CA LEU A 150 25.31 -2.27 7.40
C LEU A 150 24.87 -1.52 6.14
N GLU A 151 23.60 -1.68 5.73
CA GLU A 151 23.01 -0.87 4.65
C GLU A 151 23.10 0.63 4.97
N GLU A 152 22.81 1.10 6.19
CA GLU A 152 22.74 2.55 6.52
C GLU A 152 24.04 3.35 6.35
N SER A 153 25.21 2.71 6.43
CA SER A 153 26.51 3.44 6.45
C SER A 153 27.05 3.80 5.06
N GLN A 154 26.93 2.88 4.08
CA GLN A 154 27.25 3.10 2.66
C GLN A 154 26.06 3.76 1.92
N LEU A 155 24.85 3.76 2.49
CA LEU A 155 23.64 4.36 1.90
C LEU A 155 23.57 5.89 1.93
N LYS A 156 24.39 6.64 2.68
CA LYS A 156 24.14 8.11 2.85
C LYS A 156 24.17 8.92 1.56
N LYS A 157 24.86 8.48 0.50
CA LYS A 157 24.80 9.08 -0.85
C LYS A 157 23.56 8.60 -1.64
N PHE A 158 23.18 7.33 -1.49
CA PHE A 158 21.98 6.74 -2.09
C PHE A 158 20.67 7.28 -1.49
N VAL A 159 20.64 7.54 -0.18
CA VAL A 159 19.49 8.14 0.54
C VAL A 159 19.18 9.53 0.01
N ARG A 160 20.20 10.33 -0.30
CA ARG A 160 20.01 11.68 -0.85
C ARG A 160 19.42 11.65 -2.26
N PHE A 161 19.82 10.65 -3.06
CA PHE A 161 19.22 10.39 -4.38
C PHE A 161 17.78 9.88 -4.25
N LYS A 162 17.52 8.92 -3.35
CA LYS A 162 16.17 8.43 -3.04
C LYS A 162 15.25 9.52 -2.52
N MET A 163 15.73 10.45 -1.69
CA MET A 163 14.95 11.59 -1.20
C MET A 163 14.59 12.57 -2.33
N GLY A 164 15.51 12.86 -3.24
CA GLY A 164 15.22 13.68 -4.43
C GLY A 164 14.19 13.02 -5.34
N MET A 165 14.32 11.70 -5.54
CA MET A 165 13.38 10.93 -6.35
C MET A 165 12.00 10.82 -5.69
N ALA A 166 11.94 10.56 -4.38
CA ALA A 166 10.71 10.57 -3.61
C ALA A 166 10.02 11.94 -3.65
N GLY A 167 10.77 13.04 -3.67
CA GLY A 167 10.23 14.39 -3.84
C GLY A 167 9.58 14.64 -5.19
N ILE A 168 10.26 14.28 -6.28
CA ILE A 168 9.68 14.34 -7.64
C ILE A 168 8.42 13.48 -7.70
N LEU A 169 8.45 12.34 -7.03
CA LEU A 169 7.35 11.41 -7.00
C LEU A 169 6.14 11.89 -6.21
N THR A 170 6.36 12.49 -5.05
CA THR A 170 5.29 13.14 -4.28
C THR A 170 4.61 14.20 -5.13
N LEU A 171 5.37 15.00 -5.88
CA LEU A 171 4.80 16.01 -6.78
C LEU A 171 3.99 15.39 -7.93
N PHE A 172 4.50 14.29 -8.51
CA PHE A 172 3.78 13.53 -9.52
C PHE A 172 2.46 12.96 -8.96
N PHE A 173 2.48 12.38 -7.76
CA PHE A 173 1.28 11.87 -7.10
C PHE A 173 0.29 12.97 -6.75
N ILE A 174 0.73 14.14 -6.29
CA ILE A 174 -0.15 15.29 -6.07
C ILE A 174 -0.83 15.71 -7.39
N GLY A 175 -0.07 15.79 -8.48
CA GLY A 175 -0.62 16.09 -9.80
C GLY A 175 -1.66 15.05 -10.25
N LEU A 176 -1.36 13.76 -10.03
CA LEU A 176 -2.25 12.66 -10.36
C LEU A 176 -3.51 12.64 -9.48
N SER A 177 -3.40 12.95 -8.19
CA SER A 177 -4.54 13.16 -7.27
C SER A 177 -5.45 14.28 -7.76
N VAL A 178 -4.90 15.43 -8.13
CA VAL A 178 -5.69 16.57 -8.62
C VAL A 178 -6.41 16.21 -9.93
N TYR A 179 -5.71 15.52 -10.85
CA TYR A 179 -6.30 15.06 -12.10
C TYR A 179 -7.44 14.06 -11.89
N SER A 180 -7.22 13.03 -11.06
CA SER A 180 -8.22 12.00 -10.76
C SER A 180 -9.44 12.57 -10.03
N ILE A 181 -9.25 13.44 -9.03
CA ILE A 181 -10.35 14.16 -8.35
C ILE A 181 -11.09 15.07 -9.35
N GLY A 182 -10.37 15.77 -10.22
CA GLY A 182 -10.96 16.65 -11.22
C GLY A 182 -11.86 15.89 -12.21
N ASN A 183 -11.38 14.76 -12.72
CA ASN A 183 -12.18 13.89 -13.58
C ASN A 183 -13.39 13.32 -12.86
N TRP A 184 -13.23 12.87 -11.62
CA TRP A 184 -14.33 12.35 -10.81
C TRP A 184 -15.42 13.40 -10.54
N LEU A 185 -15.02 14.63 -10.18
CA LEU A 185 -15.95 15.75 -10.01
C LEU A 185 -16.65 16.11 -11.33
N TRP A 186 -15.93 16.05 -12.44
CA TRP A 186 -16.49 16.29 -13.77
C TRP A 186 -17.51 15.22 -14.17
N GLU A 187 -17.21 13.94 -13.93
CA GLU A 187 -18.14 12.83 -14.13
C GLU A 187 -19.38 12.96 -13.24
N TRP A 188 -19.20 13.38 -11.98
CA TRP A 188 -20.30 13.61 -11.04
C TRP A 188 -21.27 14.70 -11.51
N ILE A 189 -20.76 15.77 -12.11
CA ILE A 189 -21.57 16.87 -12.68
C ILE A 189 -22.22 16.47 -14.01
N THR A 190 -21.52 15.68 -14.84
CA THR A 190 -21.95 15.41 -16.23
C THR A 190 -22.86 14.19 -16.33
N TYR A 191 -22.65 13.16 -15.51
CA TYR A 191 -23.34 11.87 -15.59
C TYR A 191 -23.79 11.38 -14.20
N PRO A 192 -24.76 12.07 -13.55
CA PRO A 192 -25.23 11.70 -12.23
C PRO A 192 -25.87 10.30 -12.15
N GLU A 193 -26.29 9.72 -13.29
CA GLU A 193 -26.87 8.37 -13.34
C GLU A 193 -25.82 7.24 -13.48
N ALA A 194 -24.56 7.56 -13.76
CA ALA A 194 -23.46 6.58 -13.87
C ALA A 194 -22.79 6.29 -12.52
N LEU A 195 -23.56 6.36 -11.42
CA LEU A 195 -23.12 6.36 -10.03
C LEU A 195 -22.64 4.97 -9.53
N HIS A 196 -21.81 4.30 -10.33
CA HIS A 196 -21.22 2.99 -10.05
C HIS A 196 -19.69 3.01 -10.02
N SER A 197 -19.04 4.16 -10.28
CA SER A 197 -17.60 4.27 -10.08
C SER A 197 -17.29 4.33 -8.59
N ASP A 198 -17.08 3.15 -8.02
CA ASP A 198 -16.58 2.96 -6.66
C ASP A 198 -15.39 3.93 -6.47
N LEU A 199 -15.38 4.77 -5.44
CA LEU A 199 -14.28 5.74 -5.22
C LEU A 199 -12.91 5.06 -5.26
N ASN A 200 -12.84 3.78 -4.89
CA ASN A 200 -11.66 2.95 -5.06
C ASN A 200 -11.20 2.86 -6.52
N SER A 201 -12.07 2.59 -7.50
CA SER A 201 -11.67 2.39 -8.90
C SER A 201 -11.06 3.63 -9.56
N VAL A 202 -11.54 4.82 -9.16
CA VAL A 202 -11.11 6.15 -9.65
C VAL A 202 -9.67 6.51 -9.25
N PHE A 203 -9.22 6.03 -8.09
CA PHE A 203 -7.86 6.28 -7.60
C PHE A 203 -6.93 5.08 -7.78
N TYR A 204 -7.45 3.86 -7.90
CA TYR A 204 -6.62 2.66 -7.82
C TYR A 204 -5.69 2.49 -9.02
N ASN A 205 -6.22 2.55 -10.23
CA ASN A 205 -5.47 2.13 -11.42
C ASN A 205 -4.26 3.04 -11.69
N GLU A 206 -4.50 4.36 -11.76
CA GLU A 206 -3.47 5.32 -12.10
C GLU A 206 -2.40 5.41 -11.00
N PHE A 207 -2.79 5.35 -9.72
CA PHE A 207 -1.83 5.38 -8.61
C PHE A 207 -1.00 4.10 -8.54
N PHE A 208 -1.60 2.92 -8.77
CA PHE A 208 -0.83 1.67 -8.75
C PHE A 208 0.12 1.56 -9.93
N THR A 209 -0.31 1.95 -11.13
CA THR A 209 0.59 1.99 -12.29
C THR A 209 1.75 2.95 -12.03
N ALA A 210 1.47 4.14 -11.49
CA ALA A 210 2.49 5.09 -11.09
C ALA A 210 3.47 4.48 -10.09
N LEU A 211 2.96 3.90 -9.01
CA LEU A 211 3.76 3.25 -7.98
C LEU A 211 4.66 2.16 -8.59
N ILE A 212 4.12 1.27 -9.43
CA ILE A 212 4.88 0.18 -10.09
C ILE A 212 6.07 0.74 -10.88
N LEU A 213 5.87 1.80 -11.67
CA LEU A 213 6.96 2.43 -12.44
C LEU A 213 8.10 2.93 -11.54
N VAL A 214 7.77 3.37 -10.35
CA VAL A 214 8.73 3.89 -9.38
C VAL A 214 9.55 2.78 -8.76
N ASP A 215 8.92 1.67 -8.41
CA ASP A 215 9.64 0.52 -7.88
C ASP A 215 10.64 -0.01 -8.90
N VAL A 216 10.26 -0.05 -10.18
CA VAL A 216 11.15 -0.39 -11.29
C VAL A 216 12.29 0.63 -11.43
N LEU A 217 11.98 1.93 -11.34
CA LEU A 217 13.01 2.97 -11.39
C LEU A 217 13.99 2.87 -10.21
N LEU A 218 13.47 2.64 -8.99
CA LEU A 218 14.27 2.40 -7.80
C LEU A 218 15.20 1.19 -7.98
N LEU A 219 14.69 0.12 -8.61
CA LEU A 219 15.47 -1.08 -8.88
C LEU A 219 16.65 -0.77 -9.80
N VAL A 220 16.40 -0.14 -10.95
CA VAL A 220 17.43 0.22 -11.93
C VAL A 220 18.49 1.11 -11.30
N VAL A 221 18.07 2.09 -10.49
CA VAL A 221 19.01 2.96 -9.76
C VAL A 221 19.81 2.17 -8.73
N SER A 222 19.21 1.19 -8.05
CA SER A 222 19.90 0.40 -7.03
C SER A 222 21.05 -0.44 -7.60
N PHE A 223 20.96 -0.89 -8.85
CA PHE A 223 22.04 -1.63 -9.52
C PHE A 223 23.34 -0.83 -9.66
N LYS A 224 23.27 0.50 -9.60
CA LYS A 224 24.46 1.36 -9.61
C LYS A 224 25.25 1.32 -8.30
N TYR A 225 24.66 0.83 -7.21
CA TYR A 225 25.20 0.94 -5.85
C TYR A 225 25.31 -0.40 -5.12
N LEU A 226 25.01 -1.51 -5.78
CA LEU A 226 25.04 -2.86 -5.21
C LEU A 226 26.04 -3.70 -6.00
N ASP A 227 27.17 -4.04 -5.37
CA ASP A 227 28.24 -4.84 -5.99
C ASP A 227 28.10 -6.35 -5.69
N ASP A 228 27.25 -6.74 -4.72
CA ASP A 228 27.02 -8.14 -4.33
C ASP A 228 25.75 -8.72 -5.01
N PHE A 229 25.94 -9.81 -5.76
CA PHE A 229 24.88 -10.50 -6.49
C PHE A 229 23.72 -10.96 -5.59
N GLY A 230 23.99 -11.47 -4.38
CA GLY A 230 22.97 -11.92 -3.44
C GLY A 230 22.05 -10.78 -2.99
N PHE A 231 22.62 -9.59 -2.76
CA PHE A 231 21.82 -8.40 -2.44
C PHE A 231 21.04 -7.88 -3.66
N VAL A 232 21.63 -7.91 -4.85
CA VAL A 232 20.95 -7.53 -6.11
C VAL A 232 19.75 -8.45 -6.37
N LEU A 233 19.94 -9.76 -6.27
CA LEU A 233 18.90 -10.76 -6.49
C LEU A 233 17.74 -10.57 -5.51
N ARG A 234 18.05 -10.44 -4.22
CA ARG A 234 17.03 -10.20 -3.17
C ARG A 234 16.24 -8.92 -3.42
N ASN A 235 16.93 -7.80 -3.65
CA ASN A 235 16.26 -6.51 -3.82
C ASN A 235 15.41 -6.49 -5.09
N SER A 236 15.84 -7.16 -6.16
CA SER A 236 15.03 -7.36 -7.38
C SER A 236 13.78 -8.17 -7.08
N GLY A 237 13.92 -9.29 -6.37
CA GLY A 237 12.79 -10.13 -5.96
C GLY A 237 11.79 -9.38 -5.07
N PHE A 238 12.26 -8.48 -4.20
CA PHE A 238 11.40 -7.63 -3.37
C PHE A 238 10.61 -6.61 -4.17
N VAL A 239 11.21 -6.03 -5.21
CA VAL A 239 10.51 -5.15 -6.14
C VAL A 239 9.42 -5.91 -6.89
N VAL A 240 9.73 -7.10 -7.40
CA VAL A 240 8.73 -7.95 -8.06
C VAL A 240 7.60 -8.32 -7.10
N ALA A 241 7.91 -8.73 -5.86
CA ALA A 241 6.90 -9.01 -4.84
C ALA A 241 6.00 -7.79 -4.57
N THR A 242 6.58 -6.59 -4.50
CA THR A 242 5.82 -5.35 -4.29
C THR A 242 4.88 -5.06 -5.47
N ILE A 243 5.32 -5.30 -6.70
CA ILE A 243 4.48 -5.16 -7.91
C ILE A 243 3.30 -6.14 -7.88
N LEU A 244 3.53 -7.40 -7.51
CA LEU A 244 2.47 -8.41 -7.38
C LEU A 244 1.45 -8.02 -6.31
N LEU A 245 1.90 -7.55 -5.14
CA LEU A 245 1.03 -7.04 -4.07
C LEU A 245 0.18 -5.86 -4.53
N ARG A 246 0.74 -4.94 -5.32
CA ARG A 246 -0.03 -3.81 -5.88
C ARG A 246 -1.04 -4.24 -6.92
N ARG A 247 -0.71 -5.27 -7.72
CA ARG A 247 -1.65 -5.83 -8.68
C ARG A 247 -2.84 -6.48 -7.99
N ALA A 248 -2.62 -7.15 -6.86
CA ALA A 248 -3.67 -7.84 -6.10
C ALA A 248 -4.82 -6.90 -5.67
N LEU A 249 -4.48 -5.68 -5.24
CA LEU A 249 -5.45 -4.68 -4.75
C LEU A 249 -6.52 -4.30 -5.78
N GLY A 250 -6.24 -4.43 -7.08
CA GLY A 250 -7.16 -4.07 -8.17
C GLY A 250 -7.84 -5.26 -8.86
N THR A 251 -7.80 -6.46 -8.27
CA THR A 251 -8.31 -7.70 -8.89
C THR A 251 -9.35 -8.40 -8.00
N ASP A 252 -10.13 -9.32 -8.58
CA ASP A 252 -11.13 -10.06 -7.80
C ASP A 252 -10.49 -10.88 -6.66
N PRO A 253 -11.23 -11.17 -5.57
CA PRO A 253 -10.64 -11.67 -4.31
C PRO A 253 -9.80 -12.95 -4.45
N TRP A 254 -10.22 -13.89 -5.30
CA TRP A 254 -9.46 -15.13 -5.54
C TRP A 254 -8.18 -14.90 -6.34
N TYR A 255 -8.23 -14.00 -7.33
CA TYR A 255 -7.03 -13.62 -8.09
C TYR A 255 -6.08 -12.82 -7.20
N ALA A 256 -6.60 -11.90 -6.38
CA ALA A 256 -5.85 -11.14 -5.40
C ALA A 256 -5.07 -12.06 -4.45
N PHE A 257 -5.75 -13.04 -3.85
CA PHE A 257 -5.11 -14.07 -3.01
C PHE A 257 -3.96 -14.79 -3.72
N SER A 258 -4.12 -15.15 -5.00
CA SER A 258 -3.06 -15.83 -5.77
C SER A 258 -1.82 -14.95 -5.98
N TYR A 259 -2.01 -13.66 -6.26
CA TYR A 259 -0.93 -12.67 -6.40
C TYR A 259 -0.22 -12.43 -5.09
N GLU A 260 -0.98 -12.24 -4.01
CA GLU A 260 -0.46 -12.04 -2.65
C GLU A 260 0.37 -13.22 -2.19
N MET A 261 -0.15 -14.44 -2.34
CA MET A 261 0.56 -15.65 -1.94
C MET A 261 1.86 -15.82 -2.72
N THR A 262 1.82 -15.59 -4.04
CA THR A 262 3.02 -15.62 -4.88
C THR A 262 4.04 -14.57 -4.43
N ALA A 263 3.59 -13.37 -4.10
CA ALA A 263 4.45 -12.28 -3.67
C ALA A 263 5.17 -12.57 -2.35
N VAL A 264 4.44 -13.05 -1.34
CA VAL A 264 5.04 -13.34 -0.03
C VAL A 264 5.94 -14.57 -0.07
N LEU A 265 5.58 -15.60 -0.85
CA LEU A 265 6.48 -16.73 -1.09
C LEU A 265 7.78 -16.28 -1.75
N LEU A 266 7.68 -15.46 -2.80
CA LEU A 266 8.84 -14.90 -3.48
C LEU A 266 9.72 -14.11 -2.51
N ALA A 267 9.12 -13.25 -1.67
CA ALA A 267 9.84 -12.48 -0.67
C ALA A 267 10.63 -13.36 0.30
N VAL A 268 10.00 -14.41 0.83
CA VAL A 268 10.64 -15.35 1.76
C VAL A 268 11.74 -16.16 1.06
N ILE A 269 11.49 -16.68 -0.14
CA ILE A 269 12.48 -17.44 -0.92
C ILE A 269 13.71 -16.58 -1.20
N MET A 270 13.52 -15.31 -1.57
CA MET A 270 14.61 -14.38 -1.86
C MET A 270 15.47 -14.10 -0.62
N LEU A 271 14.87 -14.06 0.58
CA LEU A 271 15.64 -13.99 1.83
C LEU A 271 16.46 -15.26 2.09
N LEU A 272 15.88 -16.43 1.85
CA LEU A 272 16.56 -17.70 2.02
C LEU A 272 17.73 -17.85 1.04
N LEU A 273 17.52 -17.48 -0.23
CA LEU A 273 18.56 -17.49 -1.26
C LEU A 273 19.70 -16.53 -0.90
N GLN A 274 19.38 -15.31 -0.44
CA GLN A 274 20.42 -14.38 0.02
C GLN A 274 21.26 -14.99 1.13
N ARG A 275 20.61 -15.58 2.16
CA ARG A 275 21.32 -16.20 3.28
C ARG A 275 22.25 -17.33 2.83
N GLY A 276 21.79 -18.19 1.92
CA GLY A 276 22.60 -19.29 1.39
C GLY A 276 23.76 -18.83 0.51
N LEU A 277 23.60 -17.73 -0.23
CA LEU A 277 24.69 -17.12 -1.01
C LEU A 277 25.73 -16.44 -0.10
N SER A 278 25.29 -15.75 0.95
CA SER A 278 26.18 -15.09 1.90
C SER A 278 26.98 -16.07 2.75
N SER A 279 26.41 -17.20 3.18
CA SER A 279 27.13 -18.19 3.98
C SER A 279 28.29 -18.85 3.24
N ARG A 280 28.23 -18.92 1.91
CA ARG A 280 29.31 -19.51 1.10
C ARG A 280 30.54 -18.61 1.01
N ASN A 281 30.34 -17.29 1.03
CA ASN A 281 31.44 -16.33 1.00
C ASN A 281 32.21 -16.31 2.34
N ASP A 282 31.53 -16.58 3.47
CA ASP A 282 32.18 -16.66 4.78
C ASP A 282 33.05 -17.92 4.94
N GLU A 283 32.78 -19.00 4.18
CA GLU A 283 33.56 -20.26 4.20
C GLU A 283 34.80 -20.23 3.28
N GLU A 284 34.87 -19.31 2.31
CA GLU A 284 36.03 -19.17 1.41
C GLU A 284 37.13 -18.25 2.00
N ASP A 285 36.81 -17.48 3.05
CA ASP A 285 37.73 -16.53 3.73
C ASP A 285 38.38 -17.09 5.02
N ASP A 286 38.03 -18.32 5.45
CA ASP A 286 38.64 -19.07 6.58
C ASP A 286 39.60 -20.17 6.11
#